data_AF-A0A662RYX9-F1
#
_entry.id   AF-A0A662RYX9-F1
#
_cell.length_a   1.000
_cell.length_b   1.000
_cell.length_c   1.000
_cell.angle_alpha   90.00
_cell.angle_beta   90.00
_cell.angle_gamma   90.00
#
_symmetry.space_group_name_H-M   'P 1'
#
loop_
_entity.id
_entity.type
_entity.pdbx_description
1 polymer ?
#
loop_
_entity_poly.entity_id
_entity_poly.type
_entity_poly.pdbx_seq_one_letter_code
_entity_poly.pdbx_strand_id
1 'polypeptide(L)'
;IDLVVQLGSPKSVTRAIQRVGRAGHRLGEVSKGIFICSDRDDAVEVAIMLKEAMSGHLDRAHMPRNALDVLAQHIAGMAIEQKWNVEEAYELVRRAYPYKDLNRKDFEEVLKYLSGAYSQMEKYKVYGKIWYDPEEGVFGRRGKLARAIYSQNVGTIPDEVRVRVRTISGRRIGSIEEEFLERLMPGDRFVLGGKVYEFVKTLRGFTAVVMPAYDEKPTVPSWFSEMLPLSYDLALEISRFRGKMFEWLENGVDEGEIVEWIMRNCRADENIANAILQYFKEELLYLKSRGVSKYPSDRVLLVEVFVDEDGKKYVVYHALFGRRVNDALSRAVAYLAGRRVRRNLGIIVGDHGFAIVYPPGVQVHCSYLMDIKPEDLPEILRKAIERTELFERRFRHVATRGLMLLRRYKGVETSIRRRQLNAKKILNLIREIEDFPLVKETYREILEDVMDVKNAMEVLSRIQRGEIEVIMLPPTRVPSPFSHNIVLQGMSDVVLMESKRQMLARLHNMVMKMIEGKSHA
;
A
#
# COMPACT_ATOMS: atom_id res chain seq x y z
N ILE A 1 -5.88 24.73 -22.12
CA ILE A 1 -6.58 24.16 -20.95
C ILE A 1 -6.77 25.31 -19.97
N ASP A 2 -8.01 25.66 -19.71
CA ASP A 2 -8.47 26.80 -18.90
C ASP A 2 -9.11 26.37 -17.57
N LEU A 3 -9.53 25.09 -17.47
CA LEU A 3 -10.05 24.46 -16.28
C LEU A 3 -9.59 23.00 -16.18
N VAL A 4 -9.29 22.55 -14.96
CA VAL A 4 -9.11 21.13 -14.64
C VAL A 4 -10.24 20.70 -13.72
N VAL A 5 -10.92 19.62 -14.07
CA VAL A 5 -11.92 18.97 -13.20
C VAL A 5 -11.32 17.68 -12.67
N GLN A 6 -11.21 17.58 -11.35
CA GLN A 6 -10.63 16.46 -10.63
C GLN A 6 -11.73 15.68 -9.92
N LEU A 7 -11.96 14.43 -10.35
CA LEU A 7 -12.89 13.53 -9.69
C LEU A 7 -12.19 12.86 -8.50
N GLY A 8 -12.70 13.13 -7.30
CA GLY A 8 -12.17 12.70 -6.02
C GLY A 8 -10.74 13.15 -5.75
N SER A 9 -10.24 12.77 -4.59
CA SER A 9 -8.91 13.16 -4.16
C SER A 9 -7.79 12.52 -5.00
N PRO A 10 -6.76 13.28 -5.42
CA PRO A 10 -5.52 12.75 -6.01
C PRO A 10 -4.54 12.20 -4.96
N LYS A 11 -4.94 12.16 -3.68
CA LYS A 11 -4.27 11.48 -2.54
C LYS A 11 -2.94 12.12 -2.11
N SER A 12 -2.58 13.28 -2.66
CA SER A 12 -1.40 14.07 -2.30
C SER A 12 -1.56 15.52 -2.79
N VAL A 13 -1.07 16.47 -1.98
CA VAL A 13 -1.10 17.91 -2.29
C VAL A 13 -0.28 18.22 -3.56
N THR A 14 0.91 17.64 -3.66
CA THR A 14 1.82 17.82 -4.81
C THR A 14 1.14 17.38 -6.12
N ARG A 15 0.42 16.26 -6.10
CA ARG A 15 -0.32 15.78 -7.28
C ARG A 15 -1.48 16.69 -7.63
N ALA A 16 -2.19 17.22 -6.64
CA ALA A 16 -3.27 18.17 -6.87
C ALA A 16 -2.76 19.43 -7.59
N ILE A 17 -1.68 20.03 -7.08
CA ILE A 17 -1.06 21.22 -7.68
C ILE A 17 -0.55 20.92 -9.09
N GLN A 18 0.15 19.80 -9.30
CA GLN A 18 0.62 19.37 -10.63
C GLN A 18 -0.53 19.17 -11.63
N ARG A 19 -1.67 18.61 -11.20
CA ARG A 19 -2.84 18.40 -12.06
C ARG A 19 -3.51 19.74 -12.39
N VAL A 20 -3.78 20.57 -11.39
CA VAL A 20 -4.43 21.88 -11.56
C VAL A 20 -3.55 22.85 -12.35
N GLY A 21 -2.23 22.79 -12.18
CA GLY A 21 -1.25 23.60 -12.93
C GLY A 21 -1.25 23.37 -14.45
N ARG A 22 -1.95 22.33 -14.94
CA ARG A 22 -2.20 22.15 -16.38
C ARG A 22 -3.20 23.16 -16.93
N ALA A 23 -4.07 23.73 -16.08
CA ALA A 23 -4.94 24.84 -16.44
C ALA A 23 -4.19 26.16 -16.33
N GLY A 24 -4.42 27.07 -17.29
CA GLY A 24 -3.81 28.40 -17.27
C GLY A 24 -2.28 28.34 -17.34
N HIS A 25 -1.71 27.40 -18.11
CA HIS A 25 -0.26 27.16 -18.20
C HIS A 25 0.45 28.26 -19.02
N ARG A 26 0.39 29.50 -18.52
CA ARG A 26 1.05 30.71 -19.02
C ARG A 26 1.48 31.57 -17.83
N LEU A 27 2.55 32.34 -18.00
CA LEU A 27 3.02 33.25 -16.97
C LEU A 27 1.94 34.28 -16.63
N GLY A 28 1.61 34.44 -15.34
CA GLY A 28 0.62 35.41 -14.85
C GLY A 28 -0.84 34.97 -14.94
N GLU A 29 -1.14 33.82 -15.54
CA GLU A 29 -2.50 33.27 -15.57
C GLU A 29 -2.83 32.50 -14.28
N VAL A 30 -4.09 32.49 -13.89
CA VAL A 30 -4.59 31.74 -12.73
C VAL A 30 -4.93 30.31 -13.14
N SER A 31 -4.32 29.32 -12.50
CA SER A 31 -4.71 27.92 -12.64
C SER A 31 -6.03 27.64 -11.93
N LYS A 32 -7.08 27.31 -12.69
CA LYS A 32 -8.41 26.98 -12.16
C LYS A 32 -8.59 25.46 -12.06
N GLY A 33 -9.01 25.00 -10.89
CA GLY A 33 -9.33 23.60 -10.62
C GLY A 33 -10.63 23.46 -9.86
N ILE A 34 -11.48 22.50 -10.24
CA ILE A 34 -12.68 22.10 -9.51
C ILE A 34 -12.52 20.65 -9.08
N PHE A 35 -12.78 20.37 -7.80
CA PHE A 35 -12.75 19.02 -7.25
C PHE A 35 -14.17 18.56 -6.98
N ILE A 36 -14.52 17.35 -7.42
CA ILE A 36 -15.84 16.75 -7.20
C ILE A 36 -15.65 15.54 -6.30
N CYS A 37 -16.11 15.65 -5.05
CA CYS A 37 -15.93 14.62 -4.04
C CYS A 37 -16.96 13.50 -4.20
N SER A 38 -16.53 12.24 -4.05
CA SER A 38 -17.42 11.07 -4.23
C SER A 38 -18.14 10.63 -2.96
N ASP A 39 -17.58 10.91 -1.79
CA ASP A 39 -18.16 10.60 -0.48
C ASP A 39 -17.64 11.57 0.61
N ARG A 40 -18.06 11.37 1.86
CA ARG A 40 -17.76 12.27 2.98
C ARG A 40 -16.30 12.19 3.44
N ASP A 41 -15.66 11.03 3.35
CA ASP A 41 -14.23 10.90 3.64
C ASP A 41 -13.40 11.64 2.59
N ASP A 42 -13.76 11.47 1.32
CA ASP A 42 -13.14 12.16 0.19
C ASP A 42 -13.33 13.68 0.27
N ALA A 43 -14.50 14.14 0.74
CA ALA A 43 -14.77 15.56 0.98
C ALA A 43 -13.83 16.18 2.03
N VAL A 44 -13.63 15.49 3.16
CA VAL A 44 -12.68 15.93 4.19
C VAL A 44 -11.25 15.92 3.64
N GLU A 45 -10.86 14.87 2.92
CA GLU A 45 -9.53 14.74 2.33
C GLU A 45 -9.22 15.87 1.34
N VAL A 46 -10.13 16.15 0.40
CA VAL A 46 -9.99 17.23 -0.59
C VAL A 46 -9.96 18.59 0.10
N ALA A 47 -10.85 18.84 1.06
CA ALA A 47 -10.90 20.10 1.80
C ALA A 47 -9.56 20.45 2.45
N ILE A 48 -8.96 19.49 3.18
CA ILE A 48 -7.67 19.69 3.83
C ILE A 48 -6.53 19.74 2.82
N MET A 49 -6.58 18.94 1.76
CA MET A 49 -5.59 19.02 0.68
C MET A 49 -5.55 20.41 0.03
N LEU A 50 -6.70 21.02 -0.24
CA LEU A 50 -6.77 22.35 -0.82
C LEU A 50 -6.30 23.43 0.17
N LYS A 51 -6.62 23.28 1.47
CA LYS A 51 -6.07 24.15 2.51
C LYS A 51 -4.54 24.10 2.54
N GLU A 52 -3.94 22.91 2.53
CA GLU A 52 -2.48 22.75 2.54
C GLU A 52 -1.84 23.26 1.24
N ALA A 53 -2.47 22.99 0.08
CA ALA A 53 -2.02 23.51 -1.21
C ALA A 53 -1.96 25.04 -1.23
N MET A 54 -3.01 25.70 -0.74
CA MET A 54 -3.10 27.16 -0.67
C MET A 54 -2.12 27.77 0.34
N SER A 55 -1.71 26.97 1.34
CA SER A 55 -0.71 27.36 2.34
C SER A 55 0.73 27.10 1.87
N GLY A 56 0.93 26.52 0.69
CA GLY A 56 2.25 26.16 0.16
C GLY A 56 2.90 24.95 0.84
N HIS A 57 2.11 24.18 1.61
CA HIS A 57 2.58 22.99 2.31
C HIS A 57 2.52 21.78 1.38
N LEU A 58 3.69 21.30 0.96
CA LEU A 58 3.80 20.15 0.05
C LEU A 58 4.16 18.87 0.79
N ASP A 59 3.79 17.73 0.23
CA ASP A 59 4.17 16.42 0.74
C ASP A 59 5.69 16.22 0.69
N ARG A 60 6.26 15.50 1.66
CA ARG A 60 7.68 15.15 1.63
C ARG A 60 8.00 14.26 0.44
N ALA A 61 9.06 14.60 -0.29
CA ALA A 61 9.60 13.75 -1.34
C ALA A 61 10.26 12.52 -0.71
N HIS A 62 9.83 11.33 -1.15
CA HIS A 62 10.49 10.08 -0.80
C HIS A 62 11.36 9.63 -1.98
N MET A 63 12.66 9.41 -1.71
CA MET A 63 13.60 8.89 -2.68
C MET A 63 14.09 7.52 -2.19
N PRO A 64 13.91 6.45 -2.98
CA PRO A 64 14.45 5.12 -2.68
C PRO A 64 15.95 5.20 -2.39
N ARG A 65 16.40 4.53 -1.33
CA ARG A 65 17.83 4.45 -0.98
C ARG A 65 18.36 3.06 -1.23
N ASN A 66 19.62 2.96 -1.64
CA ASN A 66 20.37 1.71 -1.74
C ASN A 66 19.73 0.56 -2.57
N ALA A 67 18.70 0.79 -3.40
CA ALA A 67 18.80 0.60 -4.85
C ALA A 67 19.60 -0.57 -5.44
N LEU A 68 19.67 -1.80 -4.89
CA LEU A 68 20.76 -2.73 -5.28
C LEU A 68 20.60 -3.31 -6.69
N ASP A 69 19.38 -3.41 -7.19
CA ASP A 69 19.10 -3.86 -8.55
C ASP A 69 19.41 -2.78 -9.60
N VAL A 70 19.11 -1.51 -9.30
CA VAL A 70 19.51 -0.36 -10.11
C VAL A 70 21.03 -0.18 -10.06
N LEU A 71 21.64 -0.41 -8.90
CA LEU A 71 23.10 -0.43 -8.75
C LEU A 71 23.72 -1.52 -9.62
N ALA A 72 23.11 -2.71 -9.66
CA ALA A 72 23.58 -3.79 -10.52
C ALA A 72 23.55 -3.40 -12.02
N GLN A 73 22.51 -2.69 -12.47
CA GLN A 73 22.51 -2.13 -13.83
C GLN A 73 23.64 -1.11 -14.01
N HIS A 74 23.82 -0.21 -13.05
CA HIS A 74 24.83 0.83 -13.16
C HIS A 74 26.24 0.24 -13.23
N ILE A 75 26.58 -0.72 -12.36
CA ILE A 75 27.87 -1.44 -12.36
C ILE A 75 28.07 -2.19 -13.68
N ALA A 76 27.04 -2.85 -14.21
CA ALA A 76 27.15 -3.51 -15.51
C ALA A 76 27.44 -2.50 -16.65
N GLY A 77 26.85 -1.31 -16.59
CA GLY A 77 27.16 -0.20 -17.49
C GLY A 77 28.60 0.31 -17.33
N MET A 78 29.04 0.56 -16.10
CA MET A 78 30.42 0.97 -15.78
C MET A 78 31.44 -0.02 -16.35
N ALA A 79 31.22 -1.31 -16.13
CA ALA A 79 32.09 -2.40 -16.60
C ALA A 79 32.19 -2.47 -18.12
N ILE A 80 31.13 -2.09 -18.85
CA ILE A 80 31.08 -2.09 -20.31
C ILE A 80 31.96 -0.99 -20.92
N GLU A 81 32.07 0.14 -20.23
CA GLU A 81 32.83 1.31 -20.70
C GLU A 81 34.33 1.12 -20.49
N GLN A 82 34.76 0.67 -19.31
CA GLN A 82 36.18 0.47 -19.00
C GLN A 82 36.43 -0.55 -17.88
N LYS A 83 37.70 -0.90 -17.65
CA LYS A 83 38.16 -1.59 -16.43
C LYS A 83 38.09 -0.58 -15.29
N TRP A 84 37.49 -0.97 -14.17
CA TRP A 84 37.36 -0.13 -12.98
C TRP A 84 38.12 -0.74 -11.81
N ASN A 85 38.77 0.11 -11.02
CA ASN A 85 39.13 -0.24 -9.65
C ASN A 85 37.87 -0.20 -8.77
N VAL A 86 37.73 -1.17 -7.87
CA VAL A 86 36.56 -1.34 -6.99
C VAL A 86 36.37 -0.14 -6.06
N GLU A 87 37.47 0.42 -5.53
CA GLU A 87 37.44 1.57 -4.62
C GLU A 87 36.94 2.82 -5.35
N GLU A 88 37.53 3.12 -6.50
CA GLU A 88 37.15 4.28 -7.33
C GLU A 88 35.68 4.21 -7.76
N ALA A 89 35.21 3.01 -8.14
CA ALA A 89 33.84 2.78 -8.53
C ALA A 89 32.87 2.95 -7.35
N TYR A 90 33.22 2.45 -6.18
CA TYR A 90 32.43 2.58 -4.97
C TYR A 90 32.29 4.06 -4.55
N GLU A 91 33.40 4.79 -4.51
CA GLU A 91 33.40 6.23 -4.19
C GLU A 91 32.61 7.04 -5.22
N LEU A 92 32.74 6.72 -6.52
CA LEU A 92 31.94 7.33 -7.58
C LEU A 92 30.43 7.15 -7.34
N VAL A 93 30.00 5.93 -7.05
CA VAL A 93 28.59 5.60 -6.81
C VAL A 93 28.03 6.35 -5.60
N ARG A 94 28.81 6.44 -4.51
CA ARG A 94 28.39 7.14 -3.29
C ARG A 94 28.19 8.66 -3.45
N ARG A 95 28.69 9.25 -4.54
CA ARG A 95 28.39 10.66 -4.89
C ARG A 95 26.92 10.89 -5.25
N ALA A 96 26.20 9.84 -5.66
CA ALA A 96 24.76 9.93 -5.92
C ALA A 96 23.96 9.86 -4.61
N TYR A 97 23.00 10.78 -4.42
CA TYR A 97 22.19 10.86 -3.18
C TYR A 97 21.55 9.52 -2.73
N PRO A 98 20.97 8.70 -3.62
CA PRO A 98 20.38 7.40 -3.23
C PRO A 98 21.37 6.39 -2.63
N TYR A 99 22.67 6.54 -2.92
CA TYR A 99 23.74 5.61 -2.54
C TYR A 99 24.75 6.22 -1.57
N LYS A 100 24.49 7.44 -1.04
CA LYS A 100 25.42 8.12 -0.14
C LYS A 100 25.75 7.32 1.13
N ASP A 101 24.81 6.48 1.57
CA ASP A 101 24.89 5.61 2.75
C ASP A 101 25.08 4.12 2.34
N LEU A 102 25.53 3.85 1.11
CA LEU A 102 25.74 2.48 0.62
C LEU A 102 26.89 1.82 1.39
N ASN A 103 26.62 0.65 1.98
CA ASN A 103 27.66 -0.14 2.65
C ASN A 103 28.57 -0.82 1.62
N ARG A 104 29.87 -0.83 1.89
CA ARG A 104 30.88 -1.52 1.09
C ARG A 104 30.56 -3.00 0.89
N LYS A 105 30.12 -3.71 1.93
CA LYS A 105 29.71 -5.12 1.83
C LYS A 105 28.64 -5.32 0.75
N ASP A 106 27.62 -4.46 0.72
CA ASP A 106 26.53 -4.57 -0.25
C ASP A 106 27.01 -4.30 -1.69
N PHE A 107 27.90 -3.32 -1.88
CA PHE A 107 28.52 -3.06 -3.18
C PHE A 107 29.30 -4.27 -3.70
N GLU A 108 30.12 -4.89 -2.84
CA GLU A 108 30.90 -6.08 -3.20
C GLU A 108 30.04 -7.32 -3.44
N GLU A 109 28.97 -7.52 -2.67
CA GLU A 109 28.02 -8.61 -2.94
C GLU A 109 27.33 -8.42 -4.31
N VAL A 110 27.03 -7.18 -4.72
CA VAL A 110 26.52 -6.91 -6.08
C VAL A 110 27.58 -7.25 -7.15
N LEU A 111 28.87 -6.94 -6.92
CA LEU A 111 29.95 -7.34 -7.83
C LEU A 111 30.07 -8.86 -7.94
N LYS A 112 30.06 -9.60 -6.82
CA LYS A 112 30.08 -11.07 -6.77
C LYS A 112 28.88 -11.68 -7.49
N TYR A 113 27.70 -11.11 -7.27
CA TYR A 113 26.49 -11.49 -7.98
C TYR A 113 26.64 -11.30 -9.49
N LEU A 114 27.05 -10.11 -9.93
CA LEU A 114 27.21 -9.81 -11.35
C LEU A 114 28.35 -10.59 -12.00
N SER A 115 29.37 -11.00 -11.27
CA SER A 115 30.46 -11.83 -11.80
C SER A 115 30.07 -13.29 -11.98
N GLY A 116 28.94 -13.72 -11.39
CA GLY A 116 28.48 -15.09 -11.43
C GLY A 116 29.19 -16.00 -10.43
N ALA A 117 29.65 -15.47 -9.29
CA ALA A 117 30.33 -16.24 -8.25
C ALA A 117 29.47 -17.38 -7.67
N TYR A 118 28.14 -17.29 -7.78
CA TYR A 118 27.20 -18.32 -7.32
C TYR A 118 27.01 -19.40 -8.39
N SER A 119 27.91 -20.38 -8.43
CA SER A 119 27.93 -21.50 -9.41
C SER A 119 26.60 -22.26 -9.53
N GLN A 120 25.82 -22.33 -8.44
CA GLN A 120 24.49 -22.96 -8.42
C GLN A 120 23.50 -22.30 -9.39
N MET A 121 23.70 -21.03 -9.75
CA MET A 121 22.81 -20.27 -10.64
C MET A 121 23.04 -20.57 -12.13
N GLU A 122 24.18 -21.16 -12.50
CA GLU A 122 24.47 -21.52 -13.89
C GLU A 122 23.44 -22.51 -14.46
N LYS A 123 22.91 -23.40 -13.60
CA LYS A 123 21.83 -24.35 -13.92
C LYS A 123 20.56 -23.65 -14.42
N TYR A 124 20.35 -22.39 -14.04
CA TYR A 124 19.20 -21.57 -14.44
C TYR A 124 19.53 -20.56 -15.54
N LYS A 125 20.71 -20.67 -16.16
CA LYS A 125 21.19 -19.76 -17.21
C LYS A 125 21.34 -18.31 -16.74
N VAL A 126 21.59 -18.11 -15.45
CA VAL A 126 21.98 -16.81 -14.89
C VAL A 126 23.50 -16.70 -15.03
N TYR A 127 23.95 -16.11 -16.13
CA TYR A 127 25.38 -15.93 -16.40
C TYR A 127 25.92 -14.64 -15.81
N GLY A 128 27.21 -14.63 -15.44
CA GLY A 128 27.92 -13.41 -15.06
C GLY A 128 27.87 -12.36 -16.18
N LYS A 129 27.58 -11.11 -15.81
CA LYS A 129 27.51 -9.92 -16.67
C LYS A 129 28.85 -9.17 -16.72
N ILE A 130 29.64 -9.32 -15.67
CA ILE A 130 30.97 -8.73 -15.55
C ILE A 130 31.99 -9.84 -15.24
N TRP A 131 33.27 -9.54 -15.41
CA TRP A 131 34.34 -10.28 -14.74
C TRP A 131 34.75 -9.44 -13.53
N TYR A 132 35.13 -10.11 -12.45
CA TYR A 132 35.54 -9.46 -11.21
C TYR A 132 36.72 -10.25 -10.64
N ASP A 133 37.81 -9.55 -10.36
CA ASP A 133 38.99 -10.06 -9.68
C ASP A 133 39.06 -9.45 -8.27
N PRO A 134 38.76 -10.24 -7.22
CA PRO A 134 38.81 -9.76 -5.84
C PRO A 134 40.22 -9.47 -5.33
N GLU A 135 41.25 -10.15 -5.87
CA GLU A 135 42.63 -10.00 -5.41
C GLU A 135 43.25 -8.72 -5.97
N GLU A 136 43.05 -8.45 -7.26
CA GLU A 136 43.44 -7.19 -7.88
C GLU A 136 42.50 -6.02 -7.53
N GLY A 137 41.29 -6.30 -7.02
CA GLY A 137 40.30 -5.28 -6.68
C GLY A 137 39.77 -4.54 -7.91
N VAL A 138 39.53 -5.26 -9.01
CA VAL A 138 39.15 -4.69 -10.31
C VAL A 138 38.06 -5.49 -11.00
N PHE A 139 37.23 -4.81 -11.80
CA PHE A 139 36.17 -5.44 -12.58
C PHE A 139 36.02 -4.81 -13.96
N GLY A 140 35.35 -5.52 -14.87
CA GLY A 140 35.14 -5.03 -16.22
C GLY A 140 34.25 -5.91 -17.09
N ARG A 141 34.18 -5.55 -18.38
CA ARG A 141 33.29 -6.16 -19.37
C ARG A 141 33.56 -7.64 -19.57
N ARG A 142 32.56 -8.50 -19.33
CA ARG A 142 32.61 -9.94 -19.65
C ARG A 142 31.88 -10.26 -20.96
N GLY A 143 32.64 -10.74 -21.94
CA GLY A 143 32.11 -11.28 -23.19
C GLY A 143 31.66 -10.23 -24.22
N LYS A 144 31.56 -10.67 -25.48
CA LYS A 144 31.26 -9.78 -26.63
C LYS A 144 29.83 -9.23 -26.64
N LEU A 145 28.89 -9.91 -25.98
CA LEU A 145 27.47 -9.54 -25.97
C LEU A 145 27.07 -8.58 -24.84
N ALA A 146 27.98 -8.18 -23.96
CA ALA A 146 27.67 -7.36 -22.78
C ALA A 146 26.89 -6.09 -23.13
N ARG A 147 27.35 -5.33 -24.14
CA ARG A 147 26.67 -4.10 -24.63
C ARG A 147 25.25 -4.36 -25.10
N ALA A 148 25.04 -5.38 -25.92
CA ALA A 148 23.72 -5.73 -26.45
C ALA A 148 22.77 -6.22 -25.35
N ILE A 149 23.28 -7.01 -24.39
CA ILE A 149 22.50 -7.45 -23.23
C ILE A 149 22.08 -6.23 -22.40
N TYR A 150 23.02 -5.32 -22.12
CA TYR A 150 22.73 -4.13 -21.32
C TYR A 150 21.69 -3.23 -22.01
N SER A 151 21.92 -2.83 -23.26
CA SER A 151 21.04 -1.89 -23.97
C SER A 151 19.61 -2.40 -24.17
N GLN A 152 19.42 -3.71 -24.27
CA GLN A 152 18.09 -4.33 -24.46
C GLN A 152 17.33 -4.60 -23.15
N ASN A 153 17.98 -4.43 -21.99
CA ASN A 153 17.43 -4.84 -20.69
C ASN A 153 17.50 -3.75 -19.61
N VAL A 154 18.28 -2.69 -19.83
CA VAL A 154 18.36 -1.52 -18.93
C VAL A 154 17.01 -0.83 -18.83
N GLY A 155 16.70 -0.33 -17.63
CA GLY A 155 15.45 0.38 -17.34
C GLY A 155 14.84 -0.05 -16.01
N THR A 156 14.09 0.87 -15.40
CA THR A 156 13.52 0.70 -14.05
C THR A 156 12.01 0.47 -14.04
N ILE A 157 11.32 0.77 -15.14
CA ILE A 157 9.88 0.58 -15.26
C ILE A 157 9.59 -0.93 -15.41
N PRO A 158 8.80 -1.54 -14.50
CA PRO A 158 8.40 -2.94 -14.61
C PRO A 158 7.42 -3.12 -15.77
N ASP A 159 7.34 -4.34 -16.32
CA ASP A 159 6.36 -4.65 -17.35
C ASP A 159 4.98 -4.88 -16.71
N GLU A 160 3.95 -4.16 -17.15
CA GLU A 160 2.55 -4.40 -16.74
C GLU A 160 1.99 -5.69 -17.38
N VAL A 161 1.30 -6.50 -16.59
CA VAL A 161 0.79 -7.80 -17.06
C VAL A 161 -0.61 -8.07 -16.54
N ARG A 162 -1.46 -8.57 -17.44
CA ARG A 162 -2.74 -9.20 -17.06
C ARG A 162 -2.53 -10.66 -16.66
N VAL A 163 -3.03 -11.03 -15.50
CA VAL A 163 -3.05 -12.40 -14.99
C VAL A 163 -4.33 -13.07 -15.49
N ARG A 164 -4.23 -14.27 -16.07
CA ARG A 164 -5.42 -15.03 -16.49
C ARG A 164 -6.08 -15.68 -15.27
N VAL A 165 -7.40 -15.71 -15.25
CA VAL A 165 -8.18 -16.42 -14.22
C VAL A 165 -8.80 -17.69 -14.82
N ARG A 166 -8.57 -18.83 -14.17
CA ARG A 166 -9.11 -20.14 -14.57
C ARG A 166 -9.69 -20.89 -13.39
N THR A 167 -10.73 -21.68 -13.61
CA THR A 167 -11.25 -22.59 -12.60
C THR A 167 -10.26 -23.73 -12.30
N ILE A 168 -10.46 -24.44 -11.19
CA ILE A 168 -9.75 -25.70 -10.91
C ILE A 168 -9.91 -26.71 -12.05
N SER A 169 -11.09 -26.77 -12.68
CA SER A 169 -11.37 -27.60 -13.86
C SER A 169 -10.71 -27.11 -15.16
N GLY A 170 -9.97 -25.99 -15.12
CA GLY A 170 -9.22 -25.45 -16.26
C GLY A 170 -10.00 -24.49 -17.17
N ARG A 171 -11.30 -24.25 -16.91
CA ARG A 171 -12.12 -23.31 -17.68
C ARG A 171 -11.60 -21.89 -17.52
N ARG A 172 -11.45 -21.15 -18.62
CA ARG A 172 -11.08 -19.73 -18.60
C ARG A 172 -12.27 -18.87 -18.18
N ILE A 173 -12.06 -18.01 -17.19
CA ILE A 173 -13.06 -17.06 -16.68
C ILE A 173 -12.79 -15.66 -17.23
N GLY A 174 -11.54 -15.17 -17.10
CA GLY A 174 -11.21 -13.80 -17.49
C GLY A 174 -9.74 -13.47 -17.21
N SER A 175 -9.50 -12.21 -16.87
CA SER A 175 -8.18 -11.73 -16.43
C SER A 175 -8.32 -10.65 -15.37
N ILE A 176 -7.35 -10.57 -14.47
CA ILE A 176 -7.19 -9.55 -13.44
C ILE A 176 -5.81 -8.89 -13.58
N GLU A 177 -5.61 -7.75 -12.95
CA GLU A 177 -4.31 -7.09 -12.89
C GLU A 177 -3.37 -7.80 -11.93
N GLU A 178 -2.06 -7.63 -12.16
CA GLU A 178 -1.04 -8.22 -11.31
C GLU A 178 -1.07 -7.65 -9.89
N GLU A 179 -1.24 -6.34 -9.73
CA GLU A 179 -1.32 -5.68 -8.41
C GLU A 179 -2.51 -6.16 -7.59
N PHE A 180 -3.63 -6.49 -8.24
CA PHE A 180 -4.76 -7.11 -7.56
C PHE A 180 -4.39 -8.49 -7.02
N LEU A 181 -3.70 -9.31 -7.84
CA LEU A 181 -3.23 -10.63 -7.41
C LEU A 181 -2.17 -10.57 -6.31
N GLU A 182 -1.31 -9.55 -6.28
CA GLU A 182 -0.31 -9.36 -5.20
C GLU A 182 -0.95 -9.26 -3.80
N ARG A 183 -2.21 -8.84 -3.73
CA ARG A 183 -2.96 -8.68 -2.47
C ARG A 183 -3.75 -9.92 -2.07
N LEU A 184 -3.98 -10.88 -2.98
CA LEU A 184 -4.79 -12.06 -2.70
C LEU A 184 -4.01 -13.11 -1.88
N MET A 185 -4.68 -13.70 -0.92
CA MET A 185 -4.28 -14.90 -0.19
C MET A 185 -5.16 -16.09 -0.57
N PRO A 186 -4.65 -17.33 -0.53
CA PRO A 186 -5.48 -18.52 -0.70
C PRO A 186 -6.68 -18.51 0.27
N GLY A 187 -7.88 -18.69 -0.28
CA GLY A 187 -9.16 -18.55 0.42
C GLY A 187 -9.86 -17.21 0.21
N ASP A 188 -9.19 -16.22 -0.40
CA ASP A 188 -9.83 -14.94 -0.71
C ASP A 188 -10.84 -15.07 -1.84
N ARG A 189 -12.05 -14.53 -1.64
CA ARG A 189 -13.12 -14.52 -2.63
C ARG A 189 -13.22 -13.16 -3.28
N PHE A 190 -13.35 -13.10 -4.60
CA PHE A 190 -13.49 -11.84 -5.34
C PHE A 190 -14.45 -11.99 -6.51
N VAL A 191 -14.97 -10.86 -6.99
CA VAL A 191 -15.90 -10.85 -8.12
C VAL A 191 -15.18 -10.65 -9.44
N LEU A 192 -15.49 -11.49 -10.41
CA LEU A 192 -15.00 -11.35 -11.78
C LEU A 192 -16.13 -11.65 -12.76
N GLY A 193 -16.47 -10.68 -13.61
CA GLY A 193 -17.56 -10.81 -14.58
C GLY A 193 -18.93 -11.06 -13.92
N GLY A 194 -19.18 -10.42 -12.77
CA GLY A 194 -20.44 -10.53 -12.02
C GLY A 194 -20.62 -11.82 -11.22
N LYS A 195 -19.60 -12.69 -11.15
CA LYS A 195 -19.63 -13.95 -10.38
C LYS A 195 -18.51 -14.00 -9.36
N VAL A 196 -18.78 -14.66 -8.23
CA VAL A 196 -17.83 -14.79 -7.13
C VAL A 196 -16.97 -16.04 -7.27
N TYR A 197 -15.68 -15.88 -7.02
CA TYR A 197 -14.66 -16.92 -7.15
C TYR A 197 -13.70 -16.87 -5.96
N GLU A 198 -13.39 -18.03 -5.37
CA GLU A 198 -12.37 -18.17 -4.34
C GLU A 198 -11.00 -18.44 -4.98
N PHE A 199 -9.99 -17.64 -4.62
CA PHE A 199 -8.61 -17.81 -5.03
C PHE A 199 -7.96 -18.98 -4.31
N VAL A 200 -7.43 -19.93 -5.09
CA VAL A 200 -6.81 -21.15 -4.55
C VAL A 200 -5.29 -21.02 -4.57
N LYS A 201 -4.73 -20.68 -5.73
CA LYS A 201 -3.28 -20.58 -5.96
C LYS A 201 -2.96 -19.97 -7.32
N THR A 202 -1.72 -19.54 -7.49
CA THR A 202 -1.18 -19.21 -8.82
C THR A 202 -0.52 -20.42 -9.48
N LEU A 203 -0.97 -20.78 -10.68
CA LEU A 203 -0.31 -21.74 -11.55
C LEU A 203 0.52 -21.06 -12.63
N ARG A 204 1.73 -21.58 -12.81
CA ARG A 204 2.65 -21.17 -13.88
C ARG A 204 2.90 -19.65 -13.94
N GLY A 205 2.84 -18.98 -12.79
CA GLY A 205 3.15 -17.55 -12.60
C GLY A 205 2.07 -16.54 -13.00
N PHE A 206 1.21 -16.86 -13.97
CA PHE A 206 0.21 -15.92 -14.54
C PHE A 206 -1.16 -16.55 -14.77
N THR A 207 -1.47 -17.61 -14.03
CA THR A 207 -2.82 -18.18 -14.00
C THR A 207 -3.28 -18.22 -12.54
N ALA A 208 -4.15 -17.29 -12.15
CA ALA A 208 -4.87 -17.42 -10.89
C ALA A 208 -5.87 -18.58 -11.04
N VAL A 209 -5.71 -19.61 -10.22
CA VAL A 209 -6.66 -20.72 -10.13
C VAL A 209 -7.68 -20.37 -9.08
N VAL A 210 -8.94 -20.48 -9.47
CA VAL A 210 -10.08 -20.20 -8.60
C VAL A 210 -11.06 -21.37 -8.54
N MET A 211 -11.86 -21.44 -7.50
CA MET A 211 -13.07 -22.26 -7.49
C MET A 211 -14.33 -21.39 -7.53
N PRO A 212 -15.40 -21.82 -8.21
CA PRO A 212 -16.69 -21.16 -8.09
C PRO A 212 -17.15 -21.08 -6.64
N ALA A 213 -17.55 -19.89 -6.21
CA ALA A 213 -18.11 -19.65 -4.89
C ALA A 213 -19.35 -18.75 -5.06
N TYR A 214 -20.24 -19.13 -5.99
CA TYR A 214 -21.27 -18.23 -6.54
C TYR A 214 -22.26 -17.72 -5.50
N ASP A 215 -22.62 -18.58 -4.54
CA ASP A 215 -23.53 -18.24 -3.44
C ASP A 215 -22.77 -17.70 -2.22
N GLU A 216 -21.45 -17.57 -2.34
CA GLU A 216 -20.60 -17.08 -1.28
C GLU A 216 -20.23 -15.61 -1.50
N LYS A 217 -19.92 -14.99 -0.37
CA LYS A 217 -19.67 -13.57 -0.21
C LYS A 217 -18.19 -13.24 -0.51
N PRO A 218 -17.83 -12.35 -1.47
CA PRO A 218 -16.43 -11.98 -1.69
C PRO A 218 -15.80 -11.36 -0.44
N THR A 219 -14.51 -11.56 -0.27
CA THR A 219 -13.69 -11.03 0.82
C THR A 219 -12.75 -9.91 0.38
N VAL A 220 -12.57 -9.71 -0.93
CA VAL A 220 -11.68 -8.69 -1.50
C VAL A 220 -12.44 -7.81 -2.52
N PRO A 221 -12.34 -6.47 -2.42
CA PRO A 221 -13.04 -5.54 -3.32
C PRO A 221 -12.42 -5.47 -4.71
N SER A 222 -13.23 -5.35 -5.76
CA SER A 222 -12.83 -5.45 -7.17
C SER A 222 -12.13 -4.21 -7.76
N TRP A 223 -12.16 -3.04 -7.12
CA TRP A 223 -11.78 -1.74 -7.70
C TRP A 223 -10.49 -1.11 -7.12
N PHE A 224 -9.66 -1.89 -6.43
CA PHE A 224 -8.66 -1.33 -5.50
C PHE A 224 -7.25 -1.10 -6.09
N SER A 225 -6.97 -1.47 -7.35
CA SER A 225 -5.62 -1.33 -7.95
C SER A 225 -5.30 0.05 -8.51
N GLU A 226 -6.28 0.85 -8.97
CA GLU A 226 -5.99 2.14 -9.62
C GLU A 226 -5.82 3.34 -8.68
N MET A 227 -6.24 3.23 -7.41
CA MET A 227 -6.16 4.37 -6.48
C MET A 227 -4.78 4.49 -5.86
N LEU A 228 -4.12 5.62 -6.13
CA LEU A 228 -2.89 6.00 -5.44
C LEU A 228 -3.13 6.10 -3.92
N PRO A 229 -2.13 5.77 -3.08
CA PRO A 229 -2.28 5.85 -1.63
C PRO A 229 -2.25 7.31 -1.17
N LEU A 230 -3.03 7.61 -0.12
CA LEU A 230 -2.95 8.85 0.63
C LEU A 230 -1.54 9.01 1.23
N SER A 231 -0.94 10.20 1.06
CA SER A 231 0.35 10.52 1.66
C SER A 231 0.25 10.59 3.18
N TYR A 232 1.33 10.19 3.87
CA TYR A 232 1.39 10.23 5.33
C TYR A 232 1.22 11.65 5.89
N ASP A 233 1.83 12.65 5.23
CA ASP A 233 1.77 14.04 5.68
C ASP A 233 0.35 14.60 5.60
N LEU A 234 -0.34 14.39 4.47
CA LEU A 234 -1.73 14.80 4.32
C LEU A 234 -2.66 14.04 5.28
N ALA A 235 -2.41 12.74 5.50
CA ALA A 235 -3.17 11.96 6.47
C ALA A 235 -3.06 12.54 7.89
N LEU A 236 -1.87 12.98 8.30
CA LEU A 236 -1.67 13.65 9.60
C LEU A 236 -2.43 14.97 9.69
N GLU A 237 -2.43 15.81 8.64
CA GLU A 237 -3.19 17.07 8.66
C GLU A 237 -4.69 16.82 8.73
N ILE A 238 -5.20 15.80 8.02
CA ILE A 238 -6.61 15.39 8.15
C ILE A 238 -6.89 14.91 9.57
N SER A 239 -5.96 14.18 10.19
CA SER A 239 -6.11 13.69 11.56
C SER A 239 -6.16 14.82 12.60
N ARG A 240 -5.34 15.87 12.42
CA ARG A 240 -5.40 17.09 13.25
C ARG A 240 -6.70 17.83 13.04
N PHE A 241 -7.16 17.94 11.78
CA PHE A 241 -8.47 18.53 11.49
C PHE A 241 -9.60 17.76 12.15
N ARG A 242 -9.54 16.42 12.19
CA ARG A 242 -10.52 15.60 12.93
C ARG A 242 -10.55 15.98 14.41
N GLY A 243 -9.39 16.07 15.05
CA GLY A 243 -9.29 16.51 16.45
C GLY A 243 -9.92 17.89 16.67
N LYS A 244 -9.61 18.86 15.80
CA LYS A 244 -10.16 20.23 15.86
C LYS A 244 -11.68 20.26 15.69
N MET A 245 -12.23 19.46 14.77
CA MET A 245 -13.68 19.37 14.55
C MET A 245 -14.39 18.84 15.80
N PHE A 246 -13.86 17.77 16.41
CA PHE A 246 -14.45 17.24 17.64
C PHE A 246 -14.34 18.24 18.80
N GLU A 247 -13.21 18.94 18.95
CA GLU A 247 -13.05 20.00 19.96
C GLU A 247 -14.09 21.11 19.80
N TRP A 248 -14.31 21.60 18.58
CA TRP A 248 -15.33 22.63 18.31
C TRP A 248 -16.74 22.16 18.63
N LEU A 249 -17.08 20.94 18.23
CA LEU A 249 -18.40 20.37 18.51
C LEU A 249 -18.62 20.14 20.01
N GLU A 250 -17.60 19.71 20.76
CA GLU A 250 -17.70 19.55 22.22
C GLU A 250 -17.86 20.89 22.95
N ASN A 251 -17.14 21.91 22.49
CA ASN A 251 -17.19 23.25 23.09
C ASN A 251 -18.44 24.04 22.68
N GLY A 252 -19.32 23.47 21.86
CA GLY A 252 -20.56 24.12 21.42
C GLY A 252 -20.32 25.35 20.54
N VAL A 253 -19.24 25.35 19.74
CA VAL A 253 -19.00 26.39 18.73
C VAL A 253 -20.18 26.40 17.75
N ASP A 254 -20.60 27.59 17.34
CA ASP A 254 -21.72 27.76 16.43
C ASP A 254 -21.48 27.03 15.09
N GLU A 255 -22.51 26.32 14.62
CA GLU A 255 -22.42 25.50 13.41
C GLU A 255 -22.16 26.36 12.16
N GLY A 256 -22.72 27.57 12.11
CA GLY A 256 -22.47 28.55 11.05
C GLY A 256 -21.01 28.99 11.03
N GLU A 257 -20.40 29.25 12.19
CA GLU A 257 -18.98 29.58 12.30
C GLU A 257 -18.07 28.46 11.77
N ILE A 258 -18.39 27.20 12.10
CA ILE A 258 -17.62 26.04 11.61
C ILE A 258 -17.74 25.92 10.08
N VAL A 259 -18.95 26.04 9.55
CA VAL A 259 -19.20 25.99 8.09
C VAL A 259 -18.45 27.11 7.37
N GLU A 260 -18.53 28.33 7.88
CA GLU A 260 -17.86 29.50 7.30
C GLU A 260 -16.33 29.33 7.32
N TRP A 261 -15.80 28.75 8.42
CA TRP A 261 -14.38 28.41 8.49
C TRP A 261 -13.98 27.40 7.43
N ILE A 262 -14.75 26.32 7.23
CA ILE A 262 -14.46 25.30 6.21
C ILE A 262 -14.50 25.92 4.81
N MET A 263 -15.54 26.69 4.48
CA MET A 263 -15.67 27.35 3.17
C MET A 263 -14.47 28.25 2.88
N ARG A 264 -14.09 29.09 3.85
CA ARG A 264 -13.01 30.07 3.69
C ARG A 264 -11.63 29.42 3.61
N ASN A 265 -11.33 28.48 4.51
CA ASN A 265 -9.97 27.93 4.65
C ASN A 265 -9.72 26.73 3.75
N CYS A 266 -10.75 25.94 3.44
CA CYS A 266 -10.63 24.73 2.64
C CYS A 266 -11.09 24.90 1.19
N ARG A 267 -11.57 26.09 0.81
CA ARG A 267 -12.11 26.39 -0.53
C ARG A 267 -13.29 25.48 -0.91
N ALA A 268 -14.07 25.07 0.09
CA ALA A 268 -15.27 24.27 -0.09
C ALA A 268 -16.48 25.17 -0.41
N ASP A 269 -17.44 24.63 -1.15
CA ASP A 269 -18.78 25.21 -1.21
C ASP A 269 -19.58 24.88 0.07
N GLU A 270 -20.73 25.53 0.22
CA GLU A 270 -21.61 25.38 1.38
C GLU A 270 -22.12 23.94 1.55
N ASN A 271 -22.40 23.23 0.45
CA ASN A 271 -22.89 21.85 0.51
C ASN A 271 -21.82 20.91 1.07
N ILE A 272 -20.57 21.05 0.61
CA ILE A 272 -19.44 20.27 1.11
C ILE A 272 -19.13 20.63 2.57
N ALA A 273 -19.15 21.91 2.93
CA ALA A 273 -18.90 22.33 4.30
C ALA A 273 -19.94 21.75 5.29
N ASN A 274 -21.23 21.82 4.94
CA ASN A 274 -22.31 21.21 5.72
C ASN A 274 -22.19 19.68 5.77
N ALA A 275 -21.87 19.03 4.65
CA ALA A 275 -21.68 17.57 4.62
C ALA A 275 -20.53 17.11 5.53
N ILE A 276 -19.44 17.89 5.57
CA ILE A 276 -18.32 17.65 6.50
C ILE A 276 -18.80 17.83 7.94
N LEU A 277 -19.41 18.97 8.29
CA LEU A 277 -19.91 19.22 9.65
C LEU A 277 -20.84 18.09 10.12
N GLN A 278 -21.83 17.73 9.30
CA GLN A 278 -22.80 16.69 9.63
C GLN A 278 -22.14 15.31 9.81
N TYR A 279 -21.11 15.00 9.02
CA TYR A 279 -20.34 13.77 9.17
C TYR A 279 -19.67 13.67 10.55
N PHE A 280 -19.06 14.75 11.01
CA PHE A 280 -18.43 14.81 12.33
C PHE A 280 -19.45 14.79 13.47
N LYS A 281 -20.60 15.45 13.31
CA LYS A 281 -21.70 15.40 14.29
C LYS A 281 -22.22 13.97 14.47
N GLU A 282 -22.46 13.25 13.38
CA GLU A 282 -22.89 11.84 13.43
C GLU A 282 -21.87 10.96 14.14
N GLU A 283 -20.58 11.10 13.80
CA GLU A 283 -19.50 10.34 14.45
C GLU A 283 -19.42 10.68 15.95
N LEU A 284 -19.50 11.96 16.31
CA LEU A 284 -19.47 12.39 17.71
C LEU A 284 -20.63 11.81 18.51
N LEU A 285 -21.86 11.94 17.99
CA LEU A 285 -23.06 11.40 18.63
C LEU A 285 -22.99 9.87 18.77
N TYR A 286 -22.50 9.19 17.71
CA TYR A 286 -22.23 7.76 17.77
C TYR A 286 -21.25 7.42 18.90
N LEU A 287 -20.07 8.07 18.95
CA LEU A 287 -19.04 7.81 19.96
C LEU A 287 -19.55 8.10 21.38
N LYS A 288 -20.26 9.21 21.59
CA LYS A 288 -20.92 9.51 22.87
C LYS A 288 -21.94 8.45 23.27
N SER A 289 -22.74 7.95 22.34
CA SER A 289 -23.69 6.87 22.60
C SER A 289 -23.01 5.57 23.05
N ARG A 290 -21.72 5.40 22.72
CA ARG A 290 -20.85 4.29 23.14
C ARG A 290 -20.08 4.57 24.42
N GLY A 291 -20.26 5.73 25.06
CA GLY A 291 -19.56 6.11 26.29
C GLY A 291 -18.10 6.54 26.06
N VAL A 292 -17.77 6.99 24.86
CA VAL A 292 -16.42 7.42 24.48
C VAL A 292 -16.27 8.91 24.74
N SER A 293 -15.22 9.30 25.46
CA SER A 293 -14.92 10.71 25.82
C SER A 293 -13.68 11.28 25.12
N LYS A 294 -12.99 10.48 24.31
CA LYS A 294 -11.80 10.86 23.54
C LYS A 294 -11.97 10.36 22.10
N TYR A 295 -11.84 11.25 21.14
CA TYR A 295 -12.27 11.02 19.76
C TYR A 295 -11.08 10.82 18.80
N PRO A 296 -11.24 10.04 17.71
CA PRO A 296 -10.18 9.76 16.74
C PRO A 296 -9.50 11.03 16.21
N SER A 297 -8.18 11.10 16.32
CA SER A 297 -7.36 12.27 15.94
C SER A 297 -5.89 11.88 15.76
N ASP A 298 -5.00 12.84 15.60
CA ASP A 298 -3.54 12.61 15.55
C ASP A 298 -2.95 12.14 16.88
N ARG A 299 -3.76 12.14 17.96
CA ARG A 299 -3.41 11.71 19.33
C ARG A 299 -4.23 10.55 19.85
N VAL A 300 -5.27 10.12 19.12
CA VAL A 300 -6.17 9.04 19.56
C VAL A 300 -6.40 8.09 18.39
N LEU A 301 -5.99 6.83 18.56
CA LEU A 301 -6.27 5.74 17.64
C LEU A 301 -7.41 4.89 18.20
N LEU A 302 -8.54 4.92 17.53
CA LEU A 302 -9.72 4.16 17.92
C LEU A 302 -9.68 2.76 17.29
N VAL A 303 -9.95 1.73 18.09
CA VAL A 303 -10.11 0.34 17.65
C VAL A 303 -11.55 -0.08 17.87
N GLU A 304 -12.29 -0.25 16.78
CA GLU A 304 -13.69 -0.62 16.76
C GLU A 304 -13.84 -2.11 16.39
N VAL A 305 -14.76 -2.82 17.07
CA VAL A 305 -15.08 -4.21 16.73
C VAL A 305 -16.51 -4.28 16.21
N PHE A 306 -16.64 -4.32 14.88
CA PHE A 306 -17.93 -4.51 14.21
C PHE A 306 -18.20 -6.00 13.99
N VAL A 307 -19.40 -6.46 14.32
CA VAL A 307 -19.86 -7.84 14.12
C VAL A 307 -20.96 -7.83 13.07
N ASP A 308 -20.72 -8.50 11.94
CA ASP A 308 -21.72 -8.60 10.88
C ASP A 308 -22.83 -9.62 11.19
N GLU A 309 -23.81 -9.71 10.29
CA GLU A 309 -24.96 -10.61 10.42
C GLU A 309 -24.55 -12.09 10.44
N ASP A 310 -23.45 -12.43 9.78
CA ASP A 310 -22.89 -13.79 9.71
C ASP A 310 -21.99 -14.12 10.92
N GLY A 311 -21.80 -13.16 11.84
CA GLY A 311 -20.96 -13.30 13.03
C GLY A 311 -19.46 -13.14 12.77
N LYS A 312 -19.04 -12.70 11.58
CA LYS A 312 -17.64 -12.28 11.34
C LYS A 312 -17.38 -11.00 12.12
N LYS A 313 -16.16 -10.86 12.60
CA LYS A 313 -15.74 -9.70 13.39
C LYS A 313 -14.69 -8.91 12.63
N TYR A 314 -14.98 -7.64 12.38
CA TYR A 314 -14.08 -6.68 11.76
C TYR A 314 -13.47 -5.85 12.89
N VAL A 315 -12.19 -6.07 13.15
CA VAL A 315 -11.42 -5.24 14.09
C VAL A 315 -10.85 -4.10 13.29
N VAL A 316 -11.56 -2.97 13.28
CA VAL A 316 -11.25 -1.77 12.51
C VAL A 316 -10.34 -0.87 13.36
N TYR A 317 -9.15 -0.62 12.84
CA TYR A 317 -8.21 0.36 13.38
C TYR A 317 -8.39 1.65 12.59
N HIS A 318 -8.90 2.70 13.25
CA HIS A 318 -9.04 4.04 12.69
C HIS A 318 -7.68 4.75 12.63
N ALA A 319 -6.82 4.23 11.76
CA ALA A 319 -5.43 4.62 11.58
C ALA A 319 -5.28 5.54 10.37
N LEU A 320 -5.37 6.86 10.60
CA LEU A 320 -5.28 7.87 9.55
C LEU A 320 -3.82 8.27 9.29
N PHE A 321 -3.04 7.31 8.75
CA PHE A 321 -1.63 7.50 8.43
C PHE A 321 -1.31 7.23 6.95
N GLY A 322 -2.35 7.04 6.12
CA GLY A 322 -2.21 6.69 4.72
C GLY A 322 -2.00 5.19 4.50
N ARG A 323 -2.42 4.72 3.32
CA ARG A 323 -2.55 3.27 3.03
C ARG A 323 -1.23 2.50 3.12
N ARG A 324 -0.09 3.11 2.78
CA ARG A 324 1.22 2.44 2.82
C ARG A 324 1.69 2.14 4.25
N VAL A 325 1.40 3.04 5.19
CA VAL A 325 1.63 2.82 6.62
C VAL A 325 0.65 1.78 7.15
N ASN A 326 -0.63 1.92 6.77
CA ASN A 326 -1.66 0.98 7.19
C ASN A 326 -1.41 -0.44 6.69
N ASP A 327 -0.88 -0.63 5.47
CA ASP A 327 -0.53 -1.96 4.93
C ASP A 327 0.58 -2.65 5.74
N ALA A 328 1.58 -1.89 6.18
CA ALA A 328 2.62 -2.39 7.09
C ALA A 328 2.02 -2.80 8.44
N LEU A 329 1.27 -1.90 9.09
CA LEU A 329 0.68 -2.19 10.40
C LEU A 329 -0.31 -3.36 10.32
N SER A 330 -1.16 -3.40 9.31
CA SER A 330 -2.18 -4.44 9.14
C SER A 330 -1.57 -5.82 8.95
N ARG A 331 -0.49 -5.93 8.15
CA ARG A 331 0.17 -7.23 7.92
C ARG A 331 0.91 -7.73 9.15
N ALA A 332 1.56 -6.83 9.89
CA ALA A 332 2.20 -7.20 11.15
C ALA A 332 1.17 -7.69 12.17
N VAL A 333 0.07 -6.95 12.36
CA VAL A 333 -1.04 -7.34 13.23
C VAL A 333 -1.66 -8.67 12.78
N ALA A 334 -1.96 -8.83 11.49
CA ALA A 334 -2.55 -10.06 10.95
C ALA A 334 -1.63 -11.27 11.13
N TYR A 335 -0.32 -11.10 10.98
CA TYR A 335 0.67 -12.16 11.18
C TYR A 335 0.69 -12.62 12.65
N LEU A 336 0.74 -11.69 13.60
CA LEU A 336 0.73 -12.02 15.03
C LEU A 336 -0.61 -12.64 15.46
N ALA A 337 -1.71 -12.06 15.01
CA ALA A 337 -3.06 -12.57 15.28
C ALA A 337 -3.27 -13.97 14.69
N GLY A 338 -2.90 -14.17 13.42
CA GLY A 338 -3.04 -15.43 12.69
C GLY A 338 -2.27 -16.58 13.32
N ARG A 339 -1.07 -16.31 13.85
CA ARG A 339 -0.28 -17.30 14.60
C ARG A 339 -0.96 -17.74 15.90
N ARG A 340 -1.59 -16.80 16.62
CA ARG A 340 -2.29 -17.10 17.88
C ARG A 340 -3.57 -17.90 17.64
N VAL A 341 -4.34 -17.54 16.63
CA VAL A 341 -5.60 -18.24 16.29
C VAL A 341 -5.40 -19.46 15.39
N ARG A 342 -4.17 -19.71 14.91
CA ARG A 342 -3.78 -20.79 13.97
C ARG A 342 -4.64 -20.83 12.70
N ARG A 343 -5.05 -19.66 12.21
CA ARG A 343 -5.87 -19.49 10.99
C ARG A 343 -5.41 -18.25 10.23
N ASN A 344 -5.59 -18.26 8.92
CA ASN A 344 -5.45 -17.05 8.12
C ASN A 344 -6.60 -16.10 8.45
N LEU A 345 -6.27 -14.82 8.63
CA LEU A 345 -7.23 -13.76 8.89
C LEU A 345 -7.33 -12.88 7.65
N GLY A 346 -8.52 -12.37 7.37
CA GLY A 346 -8.70 -11.40 6.30
C GLY A 346 -8.08 -10.06 6.68
N ILE A 347 -7.56 -9.34 5.68
CA ILE A 347 -7.00 -8.00 5.86
C ILE A 347 -7.69 -7.06 4.88
N ILE A 348 -8.19 -5.95 5.39
CA ILE A 348 -8.70 -4.84 4.59
C ILE A 348 -7.83 -3.64 4.90
N VAL A 349 -7.31 -2.95 3.88
CA VAL A 349 -6.42 -1.81 4.07
C VAL A 349 -6.96 -0.62 3.28
N GLY A 350 -7.24 0.47 3.98
CA GLY A 350 -7.67 1.75 3.41
C GLY A 350 -6.71 2.89 3.73
N ASP A 351 -7.03 4.08 3.21
CA ASP A 351 -6.27 5.30 3.51
C ASP A 351 -6.51 5.82 4.94
N HIS A 352 -7.71 5.59 5.47
CA HIS A 352 -8.16 6.08 6.79
C HIS A 352 -8.09 5.03 7.90
N GLY A 353 -7.60 3.84 7.60
CA GLY A 353 -7.47 2.76 8.56
C GLY A 353 -7.34 1.40 7.90
N PHE A 354 -7.36 0.34 8.71
CA PHE A 354 -7.35 -1.04 8.24
C PHE A 354 -8.22 -1.91 9.15
N ALA A 355 -8.64 -3.08 8.67
CA ALA A 355 -9.38 -4.04 9.47
C ALA A 355 -8.79 -5.44 9.38
N ILE A 356 -8.80 -6.14 10.52
CA ILE A 356 -8.53 -7.56 10.60
C ILE A 356 -9.85 -8.29 10.73
N VAL A 357 -10.12 -9.19 9.78
CA VAL A 357 -11.38 -9.91 9.68
C VAL A 357 -11.24 -11.30 10.28
N TYR A 358 -11.94 -11.52 11.38
CA TYR A 358 -12.00 -12.80 12.08
C TYR A 358 -13.22 -13.59 11.62
N PRO A 359 -13.06 -14.91 11.33
CA PRO A 359 -14.20 -15.75 11.00
C PRO A 359 -15.10 -15.95 12.23
N PRO A 360 -16.36 -16.38 12.03
CA PRO A 360 -17.30 -16.58 13.12
C PRO A 360 -16.78 -17.57 14.16
N GLY A 361 -17.10 -17.34 15.44
CA GLY A 361 -16.67 -18.18 16.55
C GLY A 361 -15.22 -18.00 17.02
N VAL A 362 -14.40 -17.20 16.33
CA VAL A 362 -13.04 -16.90 16.79
C VAL A 362 -13.04 -15.79 17.83
N GLN A 363 -12.28 -15.97 18.90
CA GLN A 363 -12.05 -14.95 19.92
C GLN A 363 -11.10 -13.88 19.38
N VAL A 364 -11.52 -12.63 19.53
CA VAL A 364 -10.74 -11.46 19.09
C VAL A 364 -9.84 -11.02 20.23
N HIS A 365 -8.60 -10.69 19.89
CA HIS A 365 -7.71 -9.90 20.74
C HIS A 365 -7.33 -8.64 19.97
N CYS A 366 -7.52 -7.46 20.57
CA CYS A 366 -7.24 -6.19 19.91
C CYS A 366 -5.87 -5.59 20.28
N SER A 367 -5.11 -6.26 21.16
CA SER A 367 -3.86 -5.70 21.72
C SER A 367 -2.67 -5.74 20.78
N TYR A 368 -2.74 -6.54 19.70
CA TYR A 368 -1.58 -6.87 18.87
C TYR A 368 -0.83 -5.66 18.32
N LEU A 369 -1.50 -4.53 18.05
CA LEU A 369 -0.83 -3.32 17.58
C LEU A 369 0.14 -2.76 18.63
N MET A 370 -0.27 -2.76 19.91
CA MET A 370 0.56 -2.28 21.02
C MET A 370 1.64 -3.30 21.43
N ASP A 371 1.42 -4.58 21.10
CA ASP A 371 2.39 -5.65 21.35
C ASP A 371 3.60 -5.60 20.39
N ILE A 372 3.52 -4.81 19.31
CA ILE A 372 4.61 -4.66 18.33
C ILE A 372 5.58 -3.57 18.79
N LYS A 373 6.84 -3.94 18.99
CA LYS A 373 7.90 -2.96 19.13
C LYS A 373 8.30 -2.37 17.77
N PRO A 374 8.52 -1.05 17.66
CA PRO A 374 8.93 -0.39 16.42
C PRO A 374 10.13 -1.09 15.76
N GLU A 375 11.17 -1.42 16.52
CA GLU A 375 12.39 -2.08 16.05
C GLU A 375 12.17 -3.50 15.51
N ASP A 376 11.13 -4.20 15.99
CA ASP A 376 10.80 -5.56 15.56
C ASP A 376 9.94 -5.58 14.28
N LEU A 377 9.31 -4.44 13.92
CA LEU A 377 8.37 -4.36 12.81
C LEU A 377 8.97 -4.85 11.47
N PRO A 378 10.19 -4.45 11.05
CA PRO A 378 10.78 -4.93 9.79
C PRO A 378 10.91 -6.45 9.74
N GLU A 379 11.34 -7.08 10.84
CA GLU A 379 11.55 -8.53 10.90
C GLU A 379 10.22 -9.31 10.96
N ILE A 380 9.22 -8.79 11.67
CA ILE A 380 7.86 -9.33 11.64
C ILE A 380 7.32 -9.30 10.20
N LEU A 381 7.48 -8.18 9.51
CA LEU A 381 7.01 -8.03 8.13
C LEU A 381 7.75 -8.95 7.16
N ARG A 382 9.07 -9.12 7.29
CA ARG A 382 9.84 -10.07 6.48
C ARG A 382 9.23 -11.47 6.54
N LYS A 383 8.90 -11.94 7.75
CA LYS A 383 8.24 -13.24 7.97
C LYS A 383 6.82 -13.27 7.41
N ALA A 384 6.08 -12.17 7.55
CA ALA A 384 4.71 -12.07 7.06
C ALA A 384 4.61 -12.14 5.53
N ILE A 385 5.59 -11.57 4.80
CA ILE A 385 5.54 -11.48 3.34
C ILE A 385 6.31 -12.58 2.60
N GLU A 386 7.24 -13.28 3.26
CA GLU A 386 8.19 -14.21 2.61
C GLU A 386 7.52 -15.21 1.65
N ARG A 387 6.35 -15.75 2.03
CA ARG A 387 5.64 -16.79 1.26
C ARG A 387 4.40 -16.27 0.52
N THR A 388 4.35 -14.95 0.26
CA THR A 388 3.22 -14.30 -0.41
C THR A 388 3.46 -14.10 -1.90
N GLU A 389 2.37 -13.93 -2.68
CA GLU A 389 2.45 -13.57 -4.10
C GLU A 389 3.12 -12.20 -4.31
N LEU A 390 2.92 -11.26 -3.37
CA LEU A 390 3.61 -9.97 -3.35
C LEU A 390 5.13 -10.15 -3.44
N PHE A 391 5.71 -11.00 -2.58
CA PHE A 391 7.15 -11.23 -2.58
C PHE A 391 7.63 -11.88 -3.88
N GLU A 392 6.96 -12.94 -4.35
CA GLU A 392 7.36 -13.64 -5.58
C GLU A 392 7.32 -12.73 -6.83
N ARG A 393 6.37 -11.79 -6.89
CA ARG A 393 6.21 -10.87 -8.02
C ARG A 393 7.20 -9.73 -7.97
N ARG A 394 7.39 -9.12 -6.79
CA ARG A 394 8.40 -8.08 -6.59
C ARG A 394 9.80 -8.62 -6.83
N PHE A 395 10.09 -9.86 -6.39
CA PHE A 395 11.34 -10.51 -6.73
C PHE A 395 11.55 -10.65 -8.25
N ARG A 396 10.51 -10.95 -9.05
CA ARG A 396 10.65 -10.95 -10.52
C ARG A 396 11.03 -9.57 -11.05
N HIS A 397 10.42 -8.49 -10.54
CA HIS A 397 10.74 -7.13 -10.95
C HIS A 397 12.20 -6.80 -10.64
N VAL A 398 12.62 -7.02 -9.39
CA VAL A 398 14.00 -6.84 -8.93
C VAL A 398 14.97 -7.69 -9.74
N ALA A 399 14.68 -8.97 -9.95
CA ALA A 399 15.52 -9.88 -10.73
C ALA A 399 15.63 -9.45 -12.20
N THR A 400 14.58 -8.85 -12.76
CA THR A 400 14.62 -8.31 -14.13
C THR A 400 15.46 -7.04 -14.17
N ARG A 401 15.24 -6.09 -13.25
CA ARG A 401 16.03 -4.85 -13.15
C ARG A 401 17.49 -5.16 -12.86
N GLY A 402 17.80 -6.09 -11.96
CA GLY A 402 19.16 -6.51 -11.63
C GLY A 402 19.89 -7.30 -12.72
N LEU A 403 19.31 -7.48 -13.91
CA LEU A 403 19.87 -8.26 -15.02
C LEU A 403 20.03 -9.77 -14.75
N MET A 404 19.41 -10.29 -13.68
CA MET A 404 19.32 -11.74 -13.44
C MET A 404 18.42 -12.40 -14.49
N LEU A 405 17.28 -11.77 -14.76
CA LEU A 405 16.30 -12.21 -15.74
C LEU A 405 16.28 -11.23 -16.92
N LEU A 406 16.72 -11.70 -18.08
CA LEU A 406 16.75 -10.86 -19.28
C LEU A 406 15.36 -10.79 -19.96
N ARG A 407 14.88 -9.57 -20.19
CA ARG A 407 13.76 -9.23 -21.08
C ARG A 407 14.04 -9.71 -22.50
N ARG A 408 15.25 -9.47 -23.02
CA ARG A 408 15.68 -9.85 -24.37
C ARG A 408 17.07 -10.47 -24.36
N TYR A 409 17.26 -11.51 -25.16
CA TYR A 409 18.55 -12.15 -25.33
C TYR A 409 18.75 -12.62 -26.77
N LYS A 410 19.85 -12.21 -27.41
CA LYS A 410 20.17 -12.51 -28.82
C LYS A 410 19.01 -12.18 -29.77
N GLY A 411 18.38 -11.02 -29.58
CA GLY A 411 17.25 -10.57 -30.42
C GLY A 411 15.91 -11.25 -30.11
N VAL A 412 15.86 -12.22 -29.20
CA VAL A 412 14.63 -12.91 -28.81
C VAL A 412 14.10 -12.35 -27.51
N GLU A 413 12.81 -12.00 -27.48
CA GLU A 413 12.13 -11.53 -26.27
C GLU A 413 11.67 -12.70 -25.39
N THR A 414 12.04 -12.65 -24.11
CA THR A 414 11.63 -13.63 -23.11
C THR A 414 10.23 -13.25 -22.60
N SER A 415 9.25 -14.09 -22.91
CA SER A 415 7.88 -13.91 -22.39
C SER A 415 7.88 -13.74 -20.87
N ILE A 416 7.03 -12.84 -20.38
CA ILE A 416 6.95 -12.51 -18.95
C ILE A 416 6.61 -13.75 -18.11
N ARG A 417 5.76 -14.63 -18.65
CA ARG A 417 5.45 -15.94 -18.06
C ARG A 417 6.68 -16.80 -17.81
N ARG A 418 7.58 -16.87 -18.78
CA ARG A 418 8.83 -17.61 -18.62
C ARG A 418 9.72 -16.94 -17.57
N ARG A 419 9.75 -15.61 -17.52
CA ARG A 419 10.47 -14.85 -16.48
C ARG A 419 9.94 -15.14 -15.08
N GLN A 420 8.63 -15.13 -14.83
CA GLN A 420 8.07 -15.49 -13.50
C GLN A 420 8.37 -16.94 -13.09
N LEU A 421 8.25 -17.89 -14.03
CA LEU A 421 8.58 -19.29 -13.76
C LEU A 421 10.05 -19.47 -13.39
N ASN A 422 10.95 -18.78 -14.10
CA ASN A 422 12.37 -18.81 -13.80
C ASN A 422 12.65 -18.09 -12.47
N ALA A 423 12.03 -16.94 -12.22
CA ALA A 423 12.15 -16.18 -10.97
C ALA A 423 11.80 -17.07 -9.77
N LYS A 424 10.66 -17.76 -9.80
CA LYS A 424 10.23 -18.66 -8.72
C LYS A 424 11.22 -19.80 -8.48
N LYS A 425 11.74 -20.41 -9.55
CA LYS A 425 12.74 -21.49 -9.44
C LYS A 425 14.06 -21.00 -8.84
N ILE A 426 14.53 -19.84 -9.30
CA ILE A 426 15.76 -19.21 -8.79
C ILE A 426 15.56 -18.77 -7.34
N LEU A 427 14.40 -18.19 -7.01
CA LEU A 427 14.09 -17.72 -5.67
C LEU A 427 14.20 -18.85 -4.64
N ASN A 428 13.67 -20.04 -4.94
CA ASN A 428 13.77 -21.19 -4.04
C ASN A 428 15.22 -21.63 -3.77
N LEU A 429 16.15 -21.39 -4.70
CA LEU A 429 17.57 -21.69 -4.52
C LEU A 429 18.27 -20.60 -3.70
N ILE A 430 18.06 -19.33 -4.05
CA ILE A 430 18.80 -18.21 -3.47
C ILE A 430 18.31 -17.82 -2.07
N ARG A 431 17.13 -18.30 -1.64
CA ARG A 431 16.64 -18.11 -0.27
C ARG A 431 17.57 -18.67 0.79
N GLU A 432 18.33 -19.71 0.44
CA GLU A 432 19.33 -20.32 1.32
C GLU A 432 20.66 -19.55 1.31
N ILE A 433 20.85 -18.62 0.37
CA ILE A 433 22.04 -17.78 0.27
C ILE A 433 21.82 -16.56 1.16
N GLU A 434 22.55 -16.51 2.26
CA GLU A 434 22.56 -15.35 3.16
C GLU A 434 22.97 -14.08 2.40
N ASP A 435 22.29 -12.97 2.71
CA ASP A 435 22.58 -11.64 2.18
C ASP A 435 22.57 -11.50 0.64
N PHE A 436 21.88 -12.38 -0.09
CA PHE A 436 21.84 -12.26 -1.55
C PHE A 436 21.26 -10.90 -2.01
N PRO A 437 21.99 -10.09 -2.81
CA PRO A 437 21.64 -8.69 -3.07
C PRO A 437 20.23 -8.46 -3.56
N LEU A 438 19.74 -9.27 -4.51
CA LEU A 438 18.40 -9.08 -5.09
C LEU A 438 17.28 -9.54 -4.15
N VAL A 439 17.56 -10.45 -3.21
CA VAL A 439 16.59 -10.83 -2.18
C VAL A 439 16.49 -9.70 -1.16
N LYS A 440 17.63 -9.18 -0.70
CA LYS A 440 17.70 -8.02 0.19
C LYS A 440 16.99 -6.81 -0.40
N GLU A 441 17.23 -6.54 -1.68
CA GLU A 441 16.55 -5.49 -2.44
C GLU A 441 15.05 -5.72 -2.58
N THR A 442 14.60 -6.96 -2.76
CA THR A 442 13.16 -7.28 -2.79
C THR A 442 12.48 -6.96 -1.45
N TYR A 443 13.12 -7.28 -0.33
CA TYR A 443 12.62 -6.86 0.97
C TYR A 443 12.61 -5.34 1.10
N ARG A 444 13.67 -4.66 0.68
CA ARG A 444 13.78 -3.19 0.69
C ARG A 444 12.65 -2.54 -0.12
N GLU A 445 12.43 -2.94 -1.38
CA GLU A 445 11.35 -2.41 -2.22
C GLU A 445 9.95 -2.65 -1.60
N ILE A 446 9.70 -3.83 -1.02
CA ILE A 446 8.39 -4.08 -0.39
C ILE A 446 8.19 -3.23 0.87
N LEU A 447 9.18 -3.19 1.76
CA LEU A 447 9.07 -2.51 3.05
C LEU A 447 9.11 -0.98 2.91
N GLU A 448 9.83 -0.46 1.91
CA GLU A 448 10.04 0.99 1.75
C GLU A 448 9.27 1.63 0.60
N ASP A 449 8.98 0.91 -0.51
CA ASP A 449 8.34 1.50 -1.70
C ASP A 449 6.86 1.08 -1.80
N VAL A 450 6.54 -0.18 -1.51
CA VAL A 450 5.13 -0.66 -1.44
C VAL A 450 4.50 -0.23 -0.12
N MET A 451 5.17 -0.52 0.99
CA MET A 451 4.78 -0.09 2.33
C MET A 451 5.53 1.17 2.73
N ASP A 452 5.21 1.74 3.89
CA ASP A 452 5.96 2.82 4.50
C ASP A 452 6.34 2.44 5.93
N VAL A 453 7.28 1.50 6.05
CA VAL A 453 7.70 0.95 7.34
C VAL A 453 8.34 2.01 8.23
N LYS A 454 9.03 3.01 7.65
CA LYS A 454 9.62 4.10 8.42
C LYS A 454 8.56 4.88 9.19
N ASN A 455 7.51 5.35 8.52
CA ASN A 455 6.44 6.08 9.21
C ASN A 455 5.59 5.14 10.08
N ALA A 456 5.44 3.86 9.72
CA ALA A 456 4.78 2.88 10.59
C ALA A 456 5.53 2.67 11.91
N MET A 457 6.86 2.59 11.88
CA MET A 457 7.70 2.55 13.09
C MET A 457 7.51 3.81 13.93
N GLU A 458 7.49 5.00 13.32
CA GLU A 458 7.23 6.24 14.06
C GLU A 458 5.85 6.22 14.72
N VAL A 459 4.80 5.75 14.03
CA VAL A 459 3.46 5.60 14.64
C VAL A 459 3.52 4.66 15.86
N LEU A 460 4.17 3.50 15.74
CA LEU A 460 4.33 2.58 16.88
C LEU A 460 5.14 3.23 18.02
N SER A 461 6.19 3.99 17.71
CA SER A 461 6.98 4.73 18.71
C SER A 461 6.12 5.77 19.43
N ARG A 462 5.28 6.51 18.71
CA ARG A 462 4.34 7.49 19.29
C ARG A 462 3.31 6.83 20.19
N ILE A 463 2.81 5.64 19.82
CA ILE A 463 1.95 4.84 20.70
C ILE A 463 2.69 4.43 21.97
N GLN A 464 3.91 3.90 21.85
CA GLN A 464 4.72 3.49 23.01
C GLN A 464 5.10 4.65 23.94
N ARG A 465 5.36 5.84 23.39
CA ARG A 465 5.63 7.06 24.17
C ARG A 465 4.37 7.66 24.81
N GLY A 466 3.18 7.13 24.50
CA GLY A 466 1.90 7.65 25.00
C GLY A 466 1.43 8.94 24.30
N GLU A 467 2.03 9.31 23.17
CA GLU A 467 1.60 10.45 22.35
C GLU A 467 0.35 10.13 21.53
N ILE A 468 0.15 8.85 21.20
CA ILE A 468 -1.07 8.32 20.59
C ILE A 468 -1.69 7.33 21.56
N GLU A 469 -2.84 7.69 22.11
CA GLU A 469 -3.62 6.82 22.97
C GLU A 469 -4.46 5.86 22.14
N VAL A 470 -4.40 4.56 22.45
CA VAL A 470 -5.19 3.54 21.77
C VAL A 470 -6.45 3.25 22.59
N ILE A 471 -7.62 3.52 22.03
CA ILE A 471 -8.91 3.33 22.70
C ILE A 471 -9.66 2.19 22.03
N MET A 472 -10.06 1.19 22.80
CA MET A 472 -10.80 0.03 22.30
C MET A 472 -12.28 0.14 22.63
N LEU A 473 -13.12 -0.07 21.61
CA LEU A 473 -14.56 -0.14 21.78
C LEU A 473 -15.05 -1.57 21.97
N PRO A 474 -16.09 -1.76 22.81
CA PRO A 474 -16.73 -3.06 22.91
C PRO A 474 -17.44 -3.42 21.60
N PRO A 475 -17.58 -4.72 21.28
CA PRO A 475 -18.23 -5.18 20.06
C PRO A 475 -19.61 -4.57 19.83
N THR A 476 -19.91 -4.26 18.57
CA THR A 476 -21.16 -3.64 18.12
C THR A 476 -21.65 -4.26 16.82
N ARG A 477 -22.96 -4.21 16.59
CA ARG A 477 -23.60 -4.55 15.30
C ARG A 477 -23.84 -3.33 14.42
N VAL A 478 -23.52 -2.13 14.91
CA VAL A 478 -23.68 -0.87 14.18
C VAL A 478 -22.30 -0.24 14.06
N PRO A 479 -21.71 -0.21 12.84
CA PRO A 479 -20.39 0.37 12.63
C PRO A 479 -20.46 1.90 12.68
N SER A 480 -19.42 2.55 13.21
CA SER A 480 -19.27 4.01 13.23
C SER A 480 -19.33 4.60 11.81
N PRO A 481 -19.85 5.83 11.63
CA PRO A 481 -19.73 6.55 10.36
C PRO A 481 -18.32 6.49 9.73
N PHE A 482 -17.26 6.63 10.53
CA PHE A 482 -15.88 6.59 10.05
C PHE A 482 -15.40 5.21 9.60
N SER A 483 -16.03 4.12 10.07
CA SER A 483 -15.66 2.76 9.65
C SER A 483 -16.43 2.25 8.44
N HIS A 484 -17.48 2.97 7.98
CA HIS A 484 -18.35 2.53 6.88
C HIS A 484 -17.57 2.13 5.65
N ASN A 485 -16.66 2.97 5.15
CA ASN A 485 -15.89 2.65 3.94
C ASN A 485 -14.98 1.42 4.11
N ILE A 486 -14.35 1.22 5.27
CA ILE A 486 -13.50 0.05 5.56
C ILE A 486 -14.36 -1.21 5.67
N VAL A 487 -15.46 -1.14 6.41
CA VAL A 487 -16.39 -2.26 6.56
C VAL A 487 -17.00 -2.64 5.21
N LEU A 488 -17.38 -1.66 4.39
CA LEU A 488 -17.92 -1.89 3.05
C LEU A 488 -16.92 -2.55 2.11
N GLN A 489 -15.64 -2.24 2.21
CA GLN A 489 -14.60 -2.94 1.45
C GLN A 489 -14.51 -4.42 1.83
N GLY A 490 -14.81 -4.75 3.09
CA GLY A 490 -14.89 -6.13 3.59
C GLY A 490 -16.22 -6.81 3.36
N MET A 491 -17.29 -6.03 3.13
CA MET A 491 -18.61 -6.53 2.85
C MET A 491 -18.71 -6.96 1.40
N SER A 492 -19.14 -8.19 1.26
CA SER A 492 -19.21 -8.97 0.03
C SER A 492 -20.15 -8.46 -1.05
N ASP A 493 -21.14 -7.66 -0.68
CA ASP A 493 -22.28 -7.40 -1.57
C ASP A 493 -22.04 -6.15 -2.45
N VAL A 494 -20.86 -5.53 -2.34
CA VAL A 494 -20.52 -4.28 -3.02
C VAL A 494 -19.80 -4.56 -4.34
N VAL A 495 -20.55 -5.07 -5.32
CA VAL A 495 -20.05 -5.32 -6.68
C VAL A 495 -20.26 -4.11 -7.59
N LEU A 496 -21.30 -3.30 -7.33
CA LEU A 496 -21.74 -2.15 -8.13
C LEU A 496 -21.84 -0.88 -7.27
N MET A 497 -21.63 0.30 -7.88
CA MET A 497 -21.77 1.60 -7.20
C MET A 497 -23.16 1.82 -6.59
N GLU A 498 -24.22 1.35 -7.25
CA GLU A 498 -25.59 1.41 -6.73
C GLU A 498 -25.73 0.60 -5.43
N SER A 499 -25.15 -0.61 -5.39
CA SER A 499 -25.10 -1.45 -4.19
C SER A 499 -24.26 -0.79 -3.07
N LYS A 500 -23.15 -0.12 -3.42
CA LYS A 500 -22.35 0.66 -2.44
C LYS A 500 -23.19 1.75 -1.79
N ARG A 501 -23.90 2.55 -2.61
CA ARG A 501 -24.74 3.66 -2.13
C ARG A 501 -25.88 3.17 -1.26
N GLN A 502 -26.56 2.10 -1.66
CA GLN A 502 -27.63 1.48 -0.86
C GLN A 502 -27.11 0.95 0.47
N MET A 503 -25.93 0.30 0.48
CA MET A 503 -25.35 -0.23 1.72
C MET A 503 -24.85 0.89 2.64
N LEU A 504 -24.22 1.95 2.10
CA LEU A 504 -23.90 3.16 2.86
C LEU A 504 -25.14 3.77 3.52
N ALA A 505 -26.23 3.92 2.75
CA ALA A 505 -27.49 4.41 3.28
C ALA A 505 -28.06 3.50 4.38
N ARG A 506 -27.95 2.17 4.22
CA ARG A 506 -28.36 1.19 5.25
C ARG A 506 -27.53 1.35 6.52
N LEU A 507 -26.21 1.42 6.42
CA LEU A 507 -25.31 1.60 7.57
C LEU A 507 -25.57 2.93 8.28
N HIS A 508 -25.73 4.02 7.53
CA HIS A 508 -26.09 5.32 8.07
C HIS A 508 -27.44 5.29 8.80
N ASN A 509 -28.47 4.66 8.22
CA ASN A 509 -29.77 4.50 8.89
C ASN A 509 -29.68 3.70 10.19
N MET A 510 -28.78 2.71 10.28
CA MET A 510 -28.53 1.97 11.52
C MET A 510 -27.91 2.87 12.60
N VAL A 511 -26.97 3.74 12.22
CA VAL A 511 -26.36 4.74 13.12
C VAL A 511 -27.41 5.72 13.62
N MET A 512 -28.22 6.29 12.73
CA MET A 512 -29.24 7.28 13.09
C MET A 512 -30.27 6.70 14.07
N LYS A 513 -30.78 5.48 13.82
CA LYS A 513 -31.68 4.78 14.75
C LYS A 513 -31.05 4.55 16.13
N MET A 514 -29.76 4.26 16.17
CA MET A 514 -29.03 4.06 17.43
C MET A 514 -28.89 5.37 18.22
N ILE A 515 -28.65 6.48 17.54
CA ILE A 515 -28.56 7.82 18.14
C ILE A 515 -29.94 8.26 18.68
N GLU A 516 -31.00 8.09 17.89
CA GLU A 516 -32.37 8.45 18.26
C GLU A 516 -32.90 7.61 19.43
N GLY A 517 -32.66 6.29 19.43
CA GLY A 517 -33.17 5.37 20.46
C GLY A 517 -32.63 5.61 21.88
N LYS A 518 -31.53 6.36 22.03
CA LYS A 518 -30.98 6.79 23.33
C LYS A 518 -31.37 8.21 23.72
N SER A 519 -31.92 9.01 22.81
CA SER A 519 -32.44 10.35 23.14
C SER A 519 -33.81 10.28 23.85
N HIS A 520 -34.43 9.09 23.88
CA HIS A 520 -35.72 8.81 24.50
C HIS A 520 -35.65 7.86 25.72
N ALA A 521 -34.44 7.52 26.18
CA ALA A 521 -34.18 6.70 27.37
C ALA A 521 -33.30 7.49 28.34
#